data_AF-A0A843JYQ6-F1
#
_entry.id   AF-A0A843JYQ6-F1
#
_cell.length_a   1.000
_cell.length_b   1.000
_cell.length_c   1.000
_cell.angle_alpha   90.00
_cell.angle_beta   90.00
_cell.angle_gamma   90.00
#
_symmetry.space_group_name_H-M   'P 1'
#
loop_
_entity.id
_entity.type
_entity.pdbx_description
1 polymer ?
#
loop_
_entity_poly.entity_id
_entity_poly.type
_entity_poly.pdbx_seq_one_letter_code
_entity_poly.pdbx_strand_id
1 'polypeptide(L)'
;MAFSAIFLAQIIFAAPASGQDLILSTEENRSLGNFTLQIVDVDADTTKVWLEISDPGGPVLSQILSVNDTLSWKNLTLNVARIYAGDISDLVYLKINSSD
;
A
#
# COMPACT_ATOMS: atom_id res chain seq x y z
N MET A 1 -20.28 15.72 25.24
CA MET A 1 -20.75 15.53 23.85
C MET A 1 -19.57 15.03 23.06
N ALA A 2 -19.52 13.75 22.72
CA ALA A 2 -18.43 13.18 21.94
C ALA A 2 -18.88 13.10 20.48
N PHE A 3 -18.22 13.84 19.60
CA PHE A 3 -18.44 13.75 18.16
C PHE A 3 -17.65 12.54 17.66
N SER A 4 -18.35 11.43 17.43
CA SER A 4 -17.79 10.26 16.75
C SER A 4 -17.80 10.56 15.25
N ALA A 5 -16.65 10.91 14.69
CA ALA A 5 -16.49 11.07 13.25
C ALA A 5 -16.29 9.68 12.64
N ILE A 6 -17.34 9.12 12.05
CA ILE A 6 -17.25 7.91 11.23
C ILE A 6 -16.67 8.36 9.89
N PHE A 7 -15.39 8.11 9.66
CA PHE A 7 -14.77 8.33 8.35
C PHE A 7 -15.09 7.13 7.46
N LEU A 8 -16.00 7.31 6.50
CA LEU A 8 -16.42 6.28 5.57
C LEU A 8 -15.59 6.43 4.28
N ALA A 9 -14.47 5.71 4.16
CA ALA A 9 -13.72 5.63 2.91
C ALA A 9 -14.47 4.73 1.91
N GLN A 10 -15.21 5.32 0.98
CA GLN A 10 -15.85 4.57 -0.11
C GLN A 10 -14.80 4.16 -1.14
N ILE A 11 -14.46 2.87 -1.18
CA ILE A 11 -13.57 2.28 -2.18
C ILE A 11 -14.35 2.14 -3.50
N ILE A 12 -13.96 2.89 -4.52
CA ILE A 12 -14.43 2.68 -5.89
C ILE A 12 -13.53 1.62 -6.54
N PHE A 13 -14.07 0.42 -6.74
CA PHE A 13 -13.40 -0.62 -7.53
C PHE A 13 -13.67 -0.38 -9.02
N ALA A 14 -12.66 0.05 -9.76
CA ALA A 14 -12.63 -0.11 -11.21
C ALA A 14 -12.01 -1.49 -11.53
N ALA A 15 -12.73 -2.34 -12.27
CA ALA A 15 -12.27 -3.65 -12.73
C ALA A 15 -11.23 -3.52 -13.88
N PRO A 16 -10.30 -4.48 -14.04
CA PRO A 16 -8.94 -4.19 -14.49
C PRO A 16 -8.75 -4.34 -16.00
N ALA A 17 -7.89 -3.48 -16.56
CA ALA A 17 -7.04 -3.83 -17.69
C ALA A 17 -5.60 -3.69 -17.20
N SER A 18 -4.98 -4.82 -16.83
CA SER A 18 -3.60 -4.93 -16.33
C SER A 18 -3.15 -3.81 -15.38
N GLY A 19 -3.57 -3.90 -14.12
CA GLY A 19 -3.15 -2.97 -13.06
C GLY A 19 -4.29 -2.65 -12.11
N GLN A 20 -4.09 -2.96 -10.82
CA GLN A 20 -4.94 -2.53 -9.73
C GLN A 20 -4.32 -1.31 -9.07
N ASP A 21 -5.04 -0.21 -9.07
CA ASP A 21 -4.70 0.96 -8.27
C ASP A 21 -5.21 0.74 -6.84
N LEU A 22 -4.33 0.95 -5.86
CA LEU A 22 -4.61 0.79 -4.43
C LEU A 22 -4.14 2.03 -3.69
N ILE A 23 -4.98 2.56 -2.79
CA ILE A 23 -4.55 3.50 -1.76
C ILE A 23 -4.53 2.73 -0.45
N LEU A 24 -3.42 2.80 0.28
CA LEU A 24 -3.24 2.12 1.56
C LEU A 24 -2.69 3.09 2.61
N SER A 25 -3.22 3.04 3.82
CA SER A 25 -2.69 3.78 4.97
C SER A 25 -1.75 2.92 5.82
N THR A 26 -1.02 3.55 6.74
CA THR A 26 -0.21 2.86 7.76
C THR A 26 -1.05 2.06 8.77
N GLU A 27 -2.35 2.34 8.86
CA GLU A 27 -3.28 1.68 9.78
C GLU A 27 -4.01 0.48 9.16
N GLU A 28 -3.84 0.28 7.85
CA GLU A 28 -4.57 -0.71 7.07
C GLU A 28 -3.63 -1.78 6.50
N ASN A 29 -4.09 -3.03 6.56
CA ASN A 29 -3.45 -4.14 5.86
C ASN A 29 -4.30 -4.56 4.67
N ARG A 30 -3.64 -4.85 3.54
CA ARG A 30 -4.31 -5.30 2.32
C ARG A 30 -3.95 -6.73 1.98
N SER A 31 -4.97 -7.59 1.93
CA SER A 31 -4.81 -8.93 1.32
C SER A 31 -4.76 -8.83 -0.20
N LEU A 32 -3.73 -9.45 -0.78
CA LEU A 32 -3.47 -9.61 -2.21
C LEU A 32 -3.45 -11.10 -2.54
N GLY A 33 -4.58 -11.77 -2.32
CA GLY A 33 -4.69 -13.23 -2.42
C GLY A 33 -4.03 -13.91 -1.22
N ASN A 34 -2.96 -14.67 -1.47
CA ASN A 34 -2.23 -15.37 -0.40
C ASN A 34 -1.24 -14.46 0.35
N PHE A 35 -1.04 -13.22 -0.09
CA PHE A 35 -0.10 -12.30 0.55
C PHE A 35 -0.84 -11.19 1.29
N THR A 36 -0.21 -10.66 2.32
CA THR A 36 -0.66 -9.44 3.01
C THR A 36 0.38 -8.35 2.78
N LEU A 37 -0.08 -7.22 2.25
CA LEU A 37 0.69 -5.99 2.11
C LEU A 37 0.36 -5.05 3.26
N GLN A 38 1.38 -4.42 3.82
CA GLN A 38 1.27 -3.41 4.86
C GLN A 38 2.20 -2.23 4.56
N ILE A 39 1.74 -1.01 4.87
CA ILE A 39 2.62 0.14 5.03
C ILE A 39 3.04 0.20 6.50
N VAL A 40 4.33 0.08 6.78
CA VAL A 40 4.85 0.11 8.16
C VAL A 40 5.00 1.54 8.63
N ASP A 41 5.57 2.40 7.79
CA ASP A 41 5.83 3.80 8.12
C ASP A 41 6.01 4.64 6.84
N VAL A 42 5.84 5.95 6.99
CA VAL A 42 6.10 6.94 5.94
C VAL A 42 7.00 8.04 6.49
N ASP A 43 8.14 8.23 5.85
CA ASP A 43 9.04 9.34 6.16
C ASP A 43 8.64 10.57 5.32
N ALA A 44 8.05 11.55 6.00
CA ALA A 44 7.60 12.81 5.42
C ALA A 44 8.75 13.68 4.90
N ASP A 45 9.92 13.65 5.55
CA ASP A 45 11.06 14.50 5.22
C ASP A 45 11.75 14.01 3.95
N THR A 46 11.87 12.69 3.80
CA THR A 46 12.55 12.08 2.65
C THR A 46 11.58 11.58 1.57
N THR A 47 10.27 11.69 1.79
CA THR A 47 9.20 11.17 0.91
C THR A 47 9.39 9.70 0.55
N LYS A 48 9.63 8.89 1.58
CA LYS A 48 9.84 7.45 1.46
C LYS A 48 8.79 6.68 2.23
N VAL A 49 8.53 5.47 1.79
CA VAL A 49 7.61 4.54 2.41
C VAL A 49 8.33 3.26 2.78
N TRP A 50 8.10 2.77 4.00
CA TRP A 50 8.48 1.43 4.38
C TRP A 50 7.28 0.50 4.19
N LEU A 51 7.43 -0.51 3.35
CA LEU A 51 6.40 -1.52 3.08
C LEU A 51 6.86 -2.91 3.51
N GLU A 52 5.88 -3.75 3.86
CA GLU A 52 6.08 -5.17 4.10
C GLU A 52 5.09 -6.04 3.32
N ILE A 53 5.59 -7.16 2.80
CA ILE A 53 4.78 -8.21 2.17
C ILE A 53 5.01 -9.52 2.90
N SER A 54 3.94 -10.09 3.45
CA SER A 54 3.96 -11.33 4.20
C SER A 54 3.21 -12.45 3.47
N ASP A 55 3.74 -13.66 3.55
CA ASP A 55 3.13 -14.91 3.06
C ASP A 55 2.87 -15.84 4.26
N PRO A 56 1.70 -16.48 4.39
CA PRO A 56 1.42 -17.43 5.46
C PRO A 56 2.49 -18.53 5.55
N GLY A 57 3.35 -18.44 6.57
CA GLY A 57 4.46 -19.38 6.79
C GLY A 57 5.69 -19.18 5.90
N GLY A 58 5.71 -18.12 5.09
CA GLY A 58 6.85 -17.73 4.26
C GLY A 58 7.68 -16.59 4.86
N PRO A 59 8.77 -16.19 4.20
CA PRO A 59 9.57 -15.03 4.60
C PRO A 59 8.78 -13.73 4.41
N VAL A 60 8.99 -12.77 5.31
CA VAL A 60 8.51 -11.40 5.17
C VAL A 60 9.50 -10.62 4.31
N LEU A 61 9.02 -10.00 3.24
CA LEU A 61 9.78 -9.01 2.50
C LEU A 61 9.55 -7.64 3.13
N SER A 62 10.62 -6.90 3.40
CA SER A 62 10.59 -5.59 4.04
C SER A 62 11.49 -4.63 3.27
N GLN A 63 10.94 -3.52 2.78
CA GLN A 63 11.69 -2.60 1.92
C GLN A 63 11.26 -1.15 2.08
N ILE A 64 12.24 -0.25 2.01
CA ILE A 64 12.02 1.20 1.93
C ILE A 64 12.07 1.63 0.46
N LEU A 65 11.02 2.27 -0.02
CA LEU A 65 10.85 2.72 -1.40
C LEU A 65 10.57 4.23 -1.48
N SER A 66 10.97 4.82 -2.59
CA SER A 66 10.64 6.21 -2.97
C SER A 66 9.52 6.22 -4.02
N VAL A 67 8.97 7.39 -4.32
CA VAL A 67 8.03 7.55 -5.43
C VAL A 67 8.69 7.12 -6.75
N ASN A 68 7.93 6.39 -7.57
CA ASN A 68 8.30 5.70 -8.80
C ASN A 68 9.17 4.45 -8.63
N ASP A 69 9.62 4.13 -7.42
CA ASP A 69 10.29 2.86 -7.21
C ASP A 69 9.32 1.71 -7.46
N THR A 70 9.90 0.62 -7.94
CA THR A 70 9.17 -0.59 -8.27
C THR A 70 9.75 -1.76 -7.48
N LEU A 71 8.87 -2.49 -6.82
CA LEU A 71 9.20 -3.72 -6.13
C LEU A 71 8.57 -4.90 -6.88
N SER A 72 9.40 -5.87 -7.24
CA SER A 72 8.97 -7.15 -7.78
C SER A 72 8.94 -8.20 -6.68
N TRP A 73 7.79 -8.85 -6.50
CA TRP A 73 7.63 -9.94 -5.55
C TRP A 73 6.82 -11.07 -6.18
N LYS A 74 7.49 -12.21 -6.45
CA LYS A 74 6.90 -13.35 -7.16
C LYS A 74 6.28 -12.91 -8.49
N ASN A 75 4.97 -13.10 -8.67
CA ASN A 75 4.21 -12.69 -9.87
C ASN A 75 3.65 -11.26 -9.78
N LEU A 76 3.89 -10.55 -8.67
CA LEU A 76 3.41 -9.19 -8.44
C LEU A 76 4.51 -8.17 -8.71
N THR A 77 4.12 -7.06 -9.31
CA THR A 77 4.93 -5.85 -9.42
C THR A 77 4.17 -4.69 -8.80
N LEU A 78 4.74 -4.09 -7.76
CA LEU A 78 4.19 -2.93 -7.07
C LEU A 78 5.01 -1.70 -7.44
N ASN A 79 4.33 -0.62 -7.80
CA ASN A 79 4.95 0.68 -8.04
C ASN A 79 4.38 1.72 -7.07
N VAL A 80 5.26 2.48 -6.43
CA VAL A 80 4.86 3.57 -5.54
C VAL A 80 4.56 4.81 -6.39
N ALA A 81 3.29 5.01 -6.73
CA ALA A 81 2.91 6.10 -7.61
C ALA A 81 2.84 7.45 -6.87
N ARG A 82 2.49 7.45 -5.58
CA ARG A 82 2.49 8.67 -4.75
C ARG A 82 2.54 8.35 -3.26
N ILE A 83 3.15 9.23 -2.49
CA ILE A 83 3.14 9.21 -1.03
C ILE A 83 2.54 10.54 -0.55
N TYR A 84 1.61 10.45 0.39
CA TYR A 84 1.05 11.59 1.10
C TYR A 84 1.34 11.39 2.59
N ALA A 85 2.35 12.09 3.10
CA ALA A 85 2.60 12.15 4.53
C ALA A 85 1.69 13.24 5.13
N GLY A 86 0.67 12.84 5.86
CA GLY A 86 -0.42 13.70 6.32
C GLY A 86 -0.46 13.79 7.83
N ASP A 87 -1.04 14.87 8.36
CA ASP A 87 -1.08 15.11 9.81
C ASP A 87 -1.94 14.08 10.57
N ILE A 88 -3.01 13.59 9.92
CA ILE A 88 -3.96 12.64 10.53
C ILE A 88 -3.66 11.20 10.07
N SER A 89 -3.24 11.02 8.82
CA SER A 89 -2.95 9.71 8.26
C SER A 89 -2.01 9.82 7.07
N ASP A 90 -1.06 8.90 7.01
CA ASP A 90 -0.21 8.73 5.85
C ASP A 90 -0.87 7.80 4.85
N LEU A 91 -0.87 8.20 3.58
CA LEU A 91 -1.49 7.46 2.48
C LEU A 91 -0.47 7.19 1.39
N VAL A 92 -0.47 5.97 0.90
CA VAL A 92 0.42 5.52 -0.17
C VAL A 92 -0.43 5.02 -1.33
N TYR A 93 -0.23 5.61 -2.49
CA TYR A 93 -0.88 5.21 -3.73
C TYR A 93 0.04 4.26 -4.50
N LEU A 94 -0.43 3.04 -4.68
CA LEU A 94 0.29 1.92 -5.27
C LEU A 94 -0.40 1.48 -6.55
N LYS A 95 0.41 1.14 -7.56
CA LYS A 95 -0.04 0.43 -8.76
C LYS A 95 0.47 -0.99 -8.69
N ILE A 96 -0.45 -1.96 -8.68
CA ILE A 96 -0.15 -3.37 -8.50
C ILE A 96 -0.49 -4.11 -9.80
N ASN A 97 0.50 -4.75 -10.39
CA ASN A 97 0.32 -5.58 -11.58
C ASN A 97 0.57 -7.04 -11.20
N SER A 98 -0.33 -7.94 -11.61
CA SER A 98 -0.07 -9.39 -11.60
C SER A 98 0.32 -9.81 -13.00
N SER A 99 1.37 -10.63 -13.07
CA SER A 99 1.71 -11.42 -14.26
C SER A 99 1.15 -12.82 -14.03
N ASP A 100 -0.13 -13.01 -14.38
CA ASP A 100 -0.76 -14.33 -14.43
C ASP A 100 -0.27 -15.11 -15.67
#